data_AF-A0A2N1UEI4-F1
#
_entry.id   AF-A0A2N1UEI4-F1
#
_cell.length_a   1.000
_cell.length_b   1.000
_cell.length_c   1.000
_cell.angle_alpha   90.00
_cell.angle_beta   90.00
_cell.angle_gamma   90.00
#
_symmetry.space_group_name_H-M   'P 1'
#
loop_
_entity.id
_entity.type
_entity.pdbx_description
1 polymer ?
#
loop_
_entity_poly.entity_id
_entity_poly.type
_entity_poly.pdbx_seq_one_letter_code
_entity_poly.pdbx_strand_id
1 'polypeptide(L)'
;MDSVKEFPLLFCSLEKNLMLIEKALGIAASFRGNRIFLEGDDQKIKTAEGLIKDLRDLTLSGYNLKPEDIRYAITAMSEGSGTSLKELFVNNIPVSSKRRFIIPKTETQKKYMDSIKEHDIVVGIGPAGTGKTYLAMAMAINAFLKKQV
;
A
#
# COMPACT_ATOMS: atom_id res chain seq x y z
N MET A 1 16.48 13.07 20.49
CA MET A 1 15.65 12.65 21.64
C MET A 1 14.79 11.55 21.07
N ASP A 2 15.29 10.32 21.13
CA ASP A 2 14.76 9.21 20.33
C ASP A 2 13.37 8.79 20.80
N SER A 3 12.39 8.86 19.89
CA SER A 3 10.98 8.58 20.18
C SER A 3 10.70 7.09 20.03
N VAL A 4 10.67 6.36 21.15
CA VAL A 4 10.32 4.93 21.17
C VAL A 4 8.80 4.77 21.29
N LYS A 5 8.17 4.05 20.35
CA LYS A 5 6.71 3.79 20.33
C LYS A 5 6.39 2.32 20.07
N GLU A 6 5.33 1.81 20.71
CA GLU A 6 5.01 0.37 20.79
C GLU A 6 3.77 -0.03 19.97
N PHE A 7 3.81 -1.20 19.31
CA PHE A 7 2.69 -1.77 18.53
C PHE A 7 2.58 -3.29 18.68
N PRO A 8 1.40 -3.86 19.01
CA PRO A 8 1.18 -5.32 19.08
C PRO A 8 0.96 -5.95 17.69
N LEU A 9 1.58 -7.10 17.40
CA LEU A 9 1.51 -7.79 16.10
C LEU A 9 1.29 -9.31 16.14
N LEU A 10 0.62 -9.79 15.08
CA LEU A 10 0.36 -11.19 14.72
C LEU A 10 1.25 -11.62 13.52
N PHE A 11 2.20 -12.53 13.82
CA PHE A 11 2.91 -13.55 13.01
C PHE A 11 3.84 -13.25 11.80
N CYS A 12 5.05 -13.85 11.92
CA CYS A 12 6.07 -14.42 11.00
C CYS A 12 6.53 -13.72 9.71
N SER A 13 5.72 -12.93 9.00
CA SER A 13 6.17 -12.28 7.75
C SER A 13 6.79 -10.90 7.97
N LEU A 14 6.70 -10.39 9.20
CA LEU A 14 7.00 -9.01 9.51
C LEU A 14 8.48 -8.67 9.59
N GLU A 15 9.37 -9.59 9.99
CA GLU A 15 10.81 -9.29 10.13
C GLU A 15 11.43 -8.87 8.79
N LYS A 16 11.12 -9.59 7.72
CA LYS A 16 11.57 -9.24 6.35
C LYS A 16 11.00 -7.91 5.90
N ASN A 17 9.77 -7.59 6.30
CA ASN A 17 9.12 -6.34 5.98
C ASN A 17 9.70 -5.18 6.79
N LEU A 18 10.07 -5.42 8.05
CA LEU A 18 10.71 -4.44 8.93
C LEU A 18 12.06 -4.01 8.35
N MET A 19 12.89 -4.96 7.92
CA MET A 19 14.16 -4.65 7.25
C MET A 19 13.98 -3.80 5.99
N LEU A 20 12.90 -4.03 5.23
CA LEU A 20 12.61 -3.21 4.05
C LEU A 20 12.24 -1.78 4.45
N ILE A 21 11.49 -1.61 5.54
CA ILE A 21 11.09 -0.31 6.08
C ILE A 21 12.31 0.43 6.64
N GLU A 22 13.14 -0.23 7.43
CA GLU A 22 14.40 0.31 7.96
C GLU A 22 15.29 0.86 6.84
N LYS A 23 15.55 0.02 5.83
CA LYS A 23 16.44 0.37 4.72
C LYS A 23 15.90 1.54 3.90
N ALA A 24 14.58 1.60 3.71
CA ALA A 24 13.97 2.59 2.84
C ALA A 24 13.75 3.95 3.53
N LEU A 25 13.46 3.97 4.84
CA LEU A 25 13.31 5.23 5.60
C LEU A 25 14.61 5.67 6.26
N GLY A 26 15.60 4.78 6.41
CA GLY A 26 16.83 5.04 7.14
C GLY A 26 16.57 5.26 8.63
N ILE A 27 15.80 4.34 9.22
CA ILE A 27 15.50 4.26 10.66
C ILE A 27 15.95 2.89 11.18
N ALA A 28 16.19 2.78 12.48
CA ALA A 28 16.35 1.50 13.14
C ALA A 28 14.99 1.00 13.65
N ALA A 29 14.68 -0.27 13.39
CA ALA A 29 13.45 -0.92 13.81
C ALA A 29 13.79 -2.29 14.39
N SER A 30 13.46 -2.51 15.66
CA SER A 30 13.68 -3.81 16.30
C SER A 30 12.38 -4.39 16.83
N PHE A 31 12.35 -5.72 16.96
CA PHE A 31 11.20 -6.46 17.45
C PHE A 31 11.55 -7.14 18.77
N ARG A 32 10.73 -6.95 19.80
CA ARG A 32 10.84 -7.70 21.07
C ARG A 32 9.46 -8.17 21.51
N GLY A 33 9.26 -9.48 21.57
CA GLY A 33 8.02 -10.10 22.03
C GLY A 33 6.87 -9.90 21.05
N ASN A 34 5.96 -8.96 21.34
CA ASN A 34 4.94 -8.53 20.37
C ASN A 34 5.10 -7.07 19.93
N ARG A 35 6.17 -6.39 20.37
CA ARG A 35 6.34 -4.94 20.24
C ARG A 35 7.40 -4.61 19.20
N ILE A 36 7.11 -3.59 18.39
CA ILE A 36 8.11 -2.93 17.52
C ILE A 36 8.67 -1.72 18.27
N PHE A 37 9.97 -1.51 18.15
CA PHE A 37 10.69 -0.33 18.58
C PHE A 37 11.22 0.38 17.34
N LEU A 38 10.98 1.68 17.21
CA LEU A 38 11.46 2.50 16.11
C LEU A 38 12.38 3.59 16.68
N GLU A 39 13.49 3.85 16.00
CA GLU A 39 14.50 4.83 16.40
C GLU A 39 15.05 5.55 15.16
N GLY A 40 15.20 6.87 15.26
CA GLY A 40 15.53 7.75 14.15
C GLY A 40 14.83 9.09 14.25
N ASP A 41 14.77 9.81 13.12
CA ASP A 41 14.12 11.12 13.04
C ASP A 41 12.60 11.02 13.25
N ASP A 42 12.02 11.94 14.04
CA ASP A 42 10.59 11.93 14.40
C ASP A 42 9.66 11.90 13.19
N GLN A 43 10.01 12.60 12.10
CA GLN A 43 9.19 12.61 10.89
C GLN A 43 9.22 11.24 10.18
N LYS A 44 10.38 10.58 10.19
CA LYS A 44 10.55 9.24 9.63
C LYS A 44 9.88 8.17 10.48
N ILE A 45 9.97 8.29 11.81
CA ILE A 45 9.27 7.42 12.76
C ILE A 45 7.77 7.51 12.52
N LYS A 46 7.20 8.73 12.47
CA LYS A 46 5.76 8.93 12.23
C LYS A 46 5.29 8.30 10.91
N THR A 47 6.13 8.38 9.88
CA THR A 47 5.88 7.75 8.57
C THR A 47 5.89 6.22 8.69
N ALA A 48 6.89 5.66 9.36
CA ALA A 48 6.99 4.22 9.61
C ALA A 48 5.82 3.68 10.44
N GLU A 49 5.37 4.41 11.45
CA GLU A 49 4.20 4.05 12.25
C GLU A 49 2.92 3.94 11.40
N GLY A 50 2.68 4.95 10.55
CA GLY A 50 1.54 4.93 9.63
C GLY A 50 1.60 3.70 8.71
N LEU A 51 2.78 3.42 8.17
CA LEU A 51 3.01 2.26 7.31
C LEU A 51 2.75 0.93 8.03
N ILE A 52 3.32 0.75 9.21
CA ILE A 52 3.14 -0.48 10.02
C ILE A 52 1.66 -0.68 10.37
N LYS A 53 0.96 0.39 10.76
CA LYS A 53 -0.47 0.34 11.10
C LYS A 53 -1.31 -0.07 9.89
N ASP A 54 -1.07 0.52 8.73
CA ASP A 54 -1.79 0.17 7.52
C ASP A 54 -1.52 -1.28 7.08
N LEU A 55 -0.26 -1.73 7.09
CA LEU A 55 0.11 -3.12 6.78
C LEU A 55 -0.59 -4.12 7.71
N ARG A 56 -0.71 -3.78 8.99
CA ARG A 56 -1.43 -4.59 9.98
C ARG A 56 -2.93 -4.65 9.66
N ASP A 57 -3.56 -3.50 9.43
CA ASP A 57 -5.00 -3.42 9.14
C ASP A 57 -5.35 -4.19 7.84
N LEU A 58 -4.49 -4.13 6.84
CA LEU A 58 -4.60 -4.89 5.59
C LEU A 58 -4.48 -6.40 5.82
N THR A 59 -3.50 -6.82 6.61
CA THR A 59 -3.30 -8.24 6.97
C THR A 59 -4.49 -8.78 7.76
N LEU A 60 -5.01 -8.02 8.72
CA LEU A 60 -6.21 -8.37 9.51
C LEU A 60 -7.46 -8.47 8.65
N SER A 61 -7.56 -7.64 7.61
CA SER A 61 -8.63 -7.71 6.61
C SER A 61 -8.48 -8.91 5.64
N GLY A 62 -7.46 -9.75 5.86
CA GLY A 62 -7.25 -10.99 5.13
C GLY A 62 -6.50 -10.84 3.81
N TYR A 63 -5.94 -9.66 3.52
CA TYR A 63 -5.17 -9.44 2.30
C TYR A 63 -3.78 -10.05 2.40
N ASN A 64 -3.32 -10.64 1.29
CA ASN A 64 -1.98 -11.21 1.21
C ASN A 64 -1.03 -10.22 0.53
N LEU A 65 -0.20 -9.55 1.33
CA LEU A 65 0.76 -8.53 0.88
C LEU A 65 2.08 -9.19 0.46
N LYS A 66 2.57 -8.84 -0.74
CA LYS A 66 3.91 -9.24 -1.20
C LYS A 66 4.97 -8.21 -0.82
N PRO A 67 6.25 -8.60 -0.71
CA PRO A 67 7.35 -7.65 -0.49
C PRO A 67 7.43 -6.53 -1.54
N GLU A 68 6.99 -6.78 -2.77
CA GLU A 68 6.91 -5.78 -3.85
C GLU A 68 5.87 -4.71 -3.56
N ASP A 69 4.72 -5.09 -3.00
CA ASP A 69 3.62 -4.18 -2.64
C ASP A 69 4.08 -3.21 -1.54
N ILE A 70 4.86 -3.72 -0.59
CA ILE A 70 5.44 -2.95 0.52
C ILE A 70 6.50 -1.97 0.01
N ARG A 71 7.37 -2.41 -0.91
CA ARG A 71 8.36 -1.52 -1.53
C ARG A 71 7.69 -0.37 -2.29
N TYR A 72 6.68 -0.68 -3.10
CA TYR A 72 5.92 0.33 -3.84
C TYR A 72 5.28 1.33 -2.89
N ALA A 73 4.67 0.85 -1.80
CA ALA A 73 4.09 1.72 -0.78
C ALA A 73 5.11 2.68 -0.16
N ILE A 74 6.30 2.17 0.19
CA ILE A 74 7.34 3.02 0.77
C ILE A 74 7.80 4.09 -0.23
N THR A 75 8.03 3.72 -1.50
CA THR A 75 8.41 4.68 -2.55
C THR A 75 7.35 5.76 -2.77
N ALA A 76 6.07 5.37 -2.85
CA ALA A 76 4.97 6.31 -3.05
C ALA A 76 4.82 7.30 -1.88
N MET A 77 5.11 6.86 -0.64
CA MET A 77 5.09 7.72 0.55
C MET A 77 6.31 8.64 0.62
N SER A 78 7.50 8.16 0.23
CA SER A 78 8.72 8.98 0.24
C SER A 78 8.72 10.11 -0.79
N GLU A 79 7.97 9.95 -1.88
CA GLU A 79 7.79 10.97 -2.92
C GLU A 79 6.81 12.10 -2.52
N GLY A 80 6.37 12.14 -1.25
CA GLY A 80 5.63 13.28 -0.70
C GLY A 80 4.15 13.35 -1.09
N SER A 81 3.58 12.26 -1.61
CA SER A 81 2.18 12.24 -2.08
C SER A 81 1.14 12.28 -0.95
N GLY A 82 1.54 12.26 0.33
CA GLY A 82 0.63 12.30 1.49
C GLY A 82 -0.41 11.16 1.53
N THR A 83 -0.31 10.21 0.60
CA THR A 83 -1.31 9.19 0.36
C THR A 83 -1.01 8.04 1.32
N SER A 84 -1.94 7.75 2.23
CA SER A 84 -1.81 6.61 3.15
C SER A 84 -1.72 5.30 2.34
N LEU A 85 -1.09 4.24 2.87
CA LEU A 85 -1.20 2.94 2.19
C LEU A 85 -2.65 2.55 2.11
N LYS A 86 -3.45 2.91 3.10
CA LYS A 86 -4.88 2.68 3.02
C LYS A 86 -5.47 3.33 1.77
N GLU A 87 -5.12 4.53 1.36
CA GLU A 87 -5.58 5.12 0.09
C GLU A 87 -4.93 4.48 -1.14
N LEU A 88 -3.64 4.12 -1.09
CA LEU A 88 -2.99 3.39 -2.18
C LEU A 88 -3.64 2.01 -2.40
N PHE A 89 -4.12 1.36 -1.35
CA PHE A 89 -4.65 -0.01 -1.35
C PHE A 89 -6.19 -0.07 -1.34
N VAL A 90 -6.91 0.87 -0.74
CA VAL A 90 -8.38 1.00 -0.77
C VAL A 90 -8.87 1.52 -2.13
N ASN A 91 -7.99 2.23 -2.87
CA ASN A 91 -8.21 2.50 -4.29
C ASN A 91 -7.90 1.29 -5.18
N ASN A 92 -7.32 0.22 -4.63
CA ASN A 92 -7.07 -1.01 -5.34
C ASN A 92 -8.19 -2.00 -5.10
N ILE A 93 -8.63 -2.57 -6.21
CA ILE A 93 -9.83 -3.36 -6.30
C ILE A 93 -9.57 -4.70 -5.64
N PRO A 94 -10.37 -5.09 -4.64
CA PRO A 94 -10.26 -6.41 -4.07
C PRO A 94 -10.56 -7.45 -5.16
N VAL A 95 -9.55 -8.25 -5.52
CA VAL A 95 -9.78 -9.44 -6.36
C VAL A 95 -10.45 -10.48 -5.46
N SER A 96 -11.78 -10.56 -5.59
CA SER A 96 -12.68 -11.40 -4.78
C SER A 96 -12.16 -12.83 -4.55
N SER A 97 -11.50 -13.44 -5.54
CA SER A 97 -11.04 -14.84 -5.43
C SER A 97 -9.69 -15.05 -4.72
N LYS A 98 -8.87 -14.01 -4.51
CA LYS A 98 -7.50 -14.18 -3.97
C LYS A 98 -7.10 -13.23 -2.85
N ARG A 99 -7.99 -12.32 -2.40
CA ARG A 99 -7.68 -11.28 -1.40
C ARG A 99 -6.34 -10.57 -1.71
N ARG A 100 -6.18 -10.19 -2.98
CA ARG A 100 -5.02 -9.45 -3.48
C ARG A 100 -5.47 -8.08 -3.96
N PHE A 101 -4.54 -7.14 -3.87
CA PHE A 101 -4.68 -5.80 -4.41
C PHE A 101 -4.17 -5.74 -5.85
N ILE A 102 -4.84 -4.94 -6.67
CA ILE A 102 -4.39 -4.57 -8.01
C ILE A 102 -3.76 -3.20 -7.90
N ILE A 103 -2.44 -3.14 -7.81
CA ILE A 103 -1.67 -1.88 -7.69
C ILE A 103 -1.19 -1.44 -9.08
N PRO A 104 -1.31 -0.16 -9.46
CA PRO A 104 -0.65 0.35 -10.66
C PRO A 104 0.87 0.18 -10.51
N LYS A 105 1.52 -0.41 -11.51
CA LYS A 105 2.96 -0.66 -11.53
C LYS A 105 3.76 0.44 -12.23
N THR A 106 3.07 1.37 -12.88
CA THR A 106 3.67 2.46 -13.66
C THR A 106 2.84 3.73 -13.50
N GLU A 107 3.46 4.88 -13.66
CA GLU A 107 2.78 6.17 -13.63
C GLU A 107 1.64 6.27 -14.65
N THR A 108 1.81 5.69 -15.85
CA THR A 108 0.74 5.67 -16.86
C THR A 108 -0.47 4.87 -16.41
N GLN A 109 -0.27 3.75 -15.69
CA GLN A 109 -1.37 2.98 -15.12
C GLN A 109 -2.08 3.75 -14.01
N LYS A 110 -1.33 4.47 -13.17
CA LYS A 110 -1.88 5.34 -12.14
C LYS A 110 -2.75 6.43 -12.76
N LYS A 111 -2.22 7.19 -13.73
CA LYS A 111 -2.98 8.20 -14.49
C LYS A 111 -4.24 7.64 -15.13
N TYR A 112 -4.18 6.44 -15.69
CA TYR A 112 -5.34 5.78 -16.26
C TYR A 112 -6.42 5.49 -15.21
N MET A 113 -6.02 4.96 -14.05
CA MET A 113 -6.95 4.70 -12.94
C MET A 113 -7.56 5.99 -12.39
N ASP A 114 -6.76 7.05 -12.23
CA ASP A 114 -7.25 8.33 -11.74
C ASP A 114 -8.22 8.98 -12.74
N SER A 115 -7.94 8.88 -14.04
CA SER A 115 -8.86 9.33 -15.09
C SER A 115 -10.24 8.67 -14.98
N ILE A 116 -10.30 7.36 -14.68
CA ILE A 116 -11.58 6.63 -14.53
C ILE A 116 -12.39 7.13 -13.33
N LYS A 117 -11.74 7.66 -12.28
CA LYS A 117 -12.45 8.22 -11.13
C LYS A 117 -13.02 9.61 -11.40
N GLU A 118 -12.32 10.38 -12.24
CA GLU A 118 -12.59 11.80 -12.45
C GLU A 118 -13.50 12.09 -13.65
N HIS A 119 -13.61 11.16 -14.59
CA HIS A 119 -14.31 11.36 -15.86
C HIS A 119 -15.33 10.25 -16.13
N ASP A 120 -16.49 10.62 -16.68
CA ASP A 120 -17.55 9.67 -17.05
C ASP A 120 -17.14 8.70 -18.17
N ILE A 121 -16.28 9.17 -19.08
CA ILE A 121 -15.80 8.40 -20.23
C ILE A 121 -14.27 8.53 -20.33
N VAL A 122 -13.58 7.39 -20.34
CA VAL A 122 -12.12 7.32 -20.48
C VAL A 122 -11.74 6.35 -21.59
N VAL A 123 -10.91 6.82 -22.53
CA VAL A 123 -10.35 6.00 -23.60
C VAL A 123 -8.88 5.72 -23.32
N GLY A 124 -8.57 4.47 -22.96
CA GLY A 124 -7.19 4.04 -22.71
C GLY A 124 -6.47 3.63 -23.99
N ILE A 125 -5.48 4.39 -24.43
CA ILE A 125 -4.62 4.07 -25.59
C ILE A 125 -3.25 3.59 -25.10
N GLY A 126 -2.74 2.49 -25.66
CA GLY A 126 -1.37 2.04 -25.40
C GLY A 126 -1.10 0.61 -25.85
N PRO A 127 0.15 0.13 -25.77
CA PRO A 127 0.56 -1.19 -26.26
C PRO A 127 -0.26 -2.35 -25.67
N ALA A 128 -0.35 -3.47 -26.40
CA ALA A 128 -0.94 -4.68 -25.87
C ALA A 128 -0.21 -5.15 -24.59
N GLY A 129 -0.95 -5.75 -23.65
CA GLY A 129 -0.36 -6.29 -22.41
C GLY A 129 -0.11 -5.28 -21.28
N THR A 130 -0.40 -3.99 -21.46
CA THR A 130 -0.20 -2.96 -20.41
C THR A 130 -1.27 -2.91 -19.32
N GLY A 131 -2.22 -3.86 -19.33
CA GLY A 131 -3.21 -4.01 -18.26
C GLY A 131 -4.44 -3.10 -18.33
N LYS A 132 -4.65 -2.32 -19.41
CA LYS A 132 -5.79 -1.40 -19.57
C LYS A 132 -7.14 -2.03 -19.22
N THR A 133 -7.51 -3.13 -19.88
CA THR A 133 -8.78 -3.84 -19.64
C THR A 133 -8.87 -4.40 -18.22
N TYR A 134 -7.77 -4.95 -17.71
CA TYR A 134 -7.73 -5.54 -16.37
C TYR A 134 -7.93 -4.48 -15.29
N LEU A 135 -7.27 -3.33 -15.41
CA LEU A 135 -7.39 -2.21 -14.47
C LEU A 135 -8.79 -1.58 -14.52
N ALA A 136 -9.36 -1.40 -15.71
CA ALA A 136 -10.72 -0.87 -15.85
C ALA A 136 -11.78 -1.80 -15.25
N MET A 137 -11.70 -3.09 -15.59
CA MET A 137 -12.61 -4.10 -15.05
C MET A 137 -12.51 -4.18 -13.54
N ALA A 138 -11.28 -4.16 -13.03
CA ALA A 138 -11.05 -4.11 -11.62
C ALA A 138 -11.77 -2.89 -11.03
N MET A 139 -11.51 -1.68 -11.54
CA MET A 139 -12.11 -0.44 -11.03
C MET A 139 -13.64 -0.49 -10.97
N ALA A 140 -14.26 -1.04 -12.02
CA ALA A 140 -15.71 -1.24 -12.05
C ALA A 140 -16.19 -2.19 -10.94
N ILE A 141 -15.51 -3.33 -10.73
CA ILE A 141 -15.85 -4.27 -9.64
C ILE A 141 -15.74 -3.59 -8.27
N ASN A 142 -14.73 -2.76 -8.05
CA ASN A 142 -14.57 -2.04 -6.78
C ASN A 142 -15.69 -1.02 -6.55
N ALA A 143 -16.05 -0.24 -7.57
CA ALA A 143 -17.16 0.70 -7.49
C ALA A 143 -18.48 -0.03 -7.17
N PHE A 144 -18.72 -1.18 -7.82
CA PHE A 144 -19.87 -2.03 -7.56
C PHE A 144 -19.91 -2.58 -6.12
N LEU A 145 -18.79 -3.14 -5.64
CA LEU A 145 -18.70 -3.67 -4.27
C LEU A 145 -18.85 -2.59 -3.19
N LYS A 146 -18.45 -1.35 -3.49
CA LYS A 146 -18.61 -0.19 -2.61
C LYS A 146 -19.97 0.50 -2.75
N LYS A 147 -20.88 -0.01 -3.59
CA LYS A 147 -22.19 0.60 -3.89
C LYS A 147 -22.09 2.05 -4.37
N GLN A 148 -21.10 2.32 -5.22
CA GLN A 148 -20.88 3.62 -5.85
C GLN A 148 -21.51 3.71 -7.25
N VAL A 149 -22.27 2.67 -7.63
CA VAL A 149 -23.05 2.53 -8.87
C VAL A 149 -24.38 1.86 -8.54
#